data_AF-A0A9P5R4F8-F1
#
_entry.id   AF-A0A9P5R4F8-F1
#
_cell.length_a   1.000
_cell.length_b   1.000
_cell.length_c   1.000
_cell.angle_alpha   90.00
_cell.angle_beta   90.00
_cell.angle_gamma   90.00
#
_symmetry.space_group_name_H-M   'P 1'
#
loop_
_entity.id
_entity.type
_entity.pdbx_description
1 polymer ?
#
loop_
_entity_poly.entity_id
_entity_poly.type
_entity_poly.pdbx_seq_one_letter_code
_entity_poly.pdbx_strand_id
1 'polypeptide(L)'
;RADKSNAIDLYVLDKIGEGEERAAWEAQFDTVPAALTAEERAAHMKELKDVVVSSDAFFPFTDNVHRAKQSGVKYIAAPSGSIQDDLVIAAADSHDMVVAHTTLRLFHH
;
A
#
# COMPACT_ATOMS: atom_id res chain seq x y z
N ARG A 1 -19.03 -1.87 15.54
CA ARG A 1 -20.31 -1.36 14.97
C ARG A 1 -19.97 -0.78 13.60
N ALA A 2 -20.80 -1.05 12.58
CA ALA A 2 -20.50 -0.68 11.19
C ALA A 2 -20.19 0.81 11.03
N ASP A 3 -20.97 1.69 11.68
CA ASP A 3 -20.83 3.15 11.56
C ASP A 3 -19.44 3.65 11.97
N LYS A 4 -18.90 3.13 13.09
CA LYS A 4 -17.55 3.48 13.55
C LYS A 4 -16.46 3.07 12.57
N SER A 5 -16.60 1.90 11.94
CA SER A 5 -15.64 1.43 10.94
C SER A 5 -15.65 2.34 9.73
N ASN A 6 -16.86 2.61 9.20
CA ASN A 6 -17.04 3.49 8.05
C ASN A 6 -16.49 4.90 8.32
N ALA A 7 -16.74 5.46 9.50
CA ALA A 7 -16.23 6.77 9.86
C ALA A 7 -14.70 6.83 9.88
N ILE A 8 -14.03 5.78 10.37
CA ILE A 8 -12.56 5.67 10.34
C ILE A 8 -12.05 5.54 8.91
N ASP A 9 -12.67 4.69 8.09
CA ASP A 9 -12.26 4.47 6.70
C ASP A 9 -12.36 5.76 5.89
N LEU A 10 -13.46 6.51 6.02
CA LEU A 10 -13.64 7.80 5.37
C LEU A 10 -12.60 8.83 5.82
N TYR A 11 -12.23 8.84 7.10
CA TYR A 11 -11.22 9.75 7.65
C TYR A 11 -9.81 9.42 7.14
N VAL A 12 -9.41 8.14 7.19
CA VAL A 12 -8.08 7.70 6.74
C VAL A 12 -7.95 7.81 5.22
N LEU A 13 -9.01 7.62 4.45
CA LEU A 13 -9.00 7.79 3.00
C LEU A 13 -9.16 9.23 2.52
N ASP A 14 -9.43 10.18 3.43
CA ASP A 14 -9.74 11.58 3.13
C ASP A 14 -10.98 11.72 2.21
N LYS A 15 -12.03 10.94 2.51
CA LYS A 15 -13.25 10.81 1.70
C LYS A 15 -14.53 11.09 2.49
N ILE A 16 -14.47 11.94 3.52
CA ILE A 16 -15.61 12.24 4.40
C ILE A 16 -16.79 12.89 3.66
N GLY A 17 -16.52 13.60 2.55
CA GLY A 17 -17.54 14.36 1.82
C GLY A 17 -17.72 15.78 2.37
N GLU A 18 -18.73 16.48 1.86
CA GLU A 18 -19.07 17.87 2.20
C GLU A 18 -20.55 18.00 2.61
N GLY A 19 -20.94 19.13 3.20
CA GLY A 19 -22.34 19.42 3.53
C GLY A 19 -22.97 18.42 4.52
N GLU A 20 -24.09 17.81 4.13
CA GLU A 20 -24.84 16.87 4.97
C GLU A 20 -24.03 15.61 5.32
N GLU A 21 -23.20 15.12 4.40
CA GLU A 21 -22.36 13.93 4.64
C GLU A 21 -21.32 14.21 5.73
N ARG A 22 -20.70 15.39 5.66
CA ARG A 22 -19.76 15.87 6.69
C ARG A 22 -20.44 15.99 8.05
N ALA A 23 -21.62 16.61 8.10
CA ALA A 23 -22.38 16.77 9.35
C ALA A 23 -22.77 15.41 9.97
N ALA A 24 -23.19 14.45 9.14
CA ALA A 24 -23.52 13.10 9.58
C ALA A 24 -22.29 12.33 10.11
N TRP A 25 -21.11 12.56 9.54
CA TRP A 25 -19.85 12.01 10.04
C TRP A 25 -19.44 12.66 11.36
N GLU A 26 -19.48 13.99 11.46
CA GLU A 26 -19.10 14.73 12.68
C GLU A 26 -19.97 14.39 13.88
N ALA A 27 -21.27 14.12 13.66
CA ALA A 27 -22.21 13.70 14.71
C ALA A 27 -21.87 12.36 15.38
N GLN A 28 -20.91 11.59 14.83
CA GLN A 28 -20.45 10.32 15.40
C GLN A 28 -19.38 10.48 16.49
N PHE A 29 -18.90 11.71 16.74
CA PHE A 29 -17.79 12.00 17.65
C PHE A 29 -18.21 12.97 18.75
N ASP A 30 -17.80 12.68 19.99
CA ASP A 30 -17.91 13.66 21.09
C ASP A 30 -16.94 14.84 20.89
N THR A 31 -15.81 14.59 20.21
CA THR A 31 -14.83 15.60 19.80
C THR A 31 -14.34 15.25 18.41
N VAL A 32 -14.65 16.11 17.45
CA VAL A 32 -14.30 15.90 16.04
C VAL A 32 -12.78 15.98 15.88
N PRO A 33 -12.10 14.94 15.38
CA PRO A 33 -10.66 14.99 15.17
C PRO A 33 -10.31 15.94 14.01
N ALA A 34 -9.18 16.63 14.12
CA ALA A 34 -8.63 17.39 13.02
C ALA A 34 -8.31 16.46 11.83
N ALA A 35 -8.43 16.96 10.59
CA ALA A 35 -8.01 16.18 9.43
C ALA A 35 -6.50 15.93 9.47
N LEU A 36 -6.08 14.71 9.12
CA LEU A 36 -4.64 14.39 9.01
C LEU A 36 -4.03 15.19 7.86
N THR A 37 -2.95 15.92 8.15
CA THR A 37 -2.24 16.67 7.11
C THR A 37 -1.50 15.71 6.16
N ALA A 38 -1.14 16.22 4.98
CA ALA A 38 -0.34 15.44 4.04
C ALA A 38 1.01 15.01 4.65
N GLU A 39 1.61 15.86 5.48
CA GLU A 39 2.85 15.59 6.19
C GLU A 39 2.68 14.50 7.25
N GLU A 40 1.62 14.54 8.05
CA GLU A 40 1.31 13.50 9.04
C GLU A 40 1.09 12.14 8.39
N ARG A 41 0.32 12.12 7.29
CA ARG A 41 0.09 10.91 6.48
C ARG A 41 1.41 10.37 5.93
N ALA A 42 2.23 11.24 5.33
CA ALA A 42 3.52 10.84 4.76
C ALA A 42 4.51 10.38 5.85
N ALA A 43 4.52 11.01 7.02
CA ALA A 43 5.35 10.62 8.15
C ALA A 43 4.95 9.23 8.67
N HIS A 44 3.65 9.02 8.90
CA HIS A 44 3.14 7.74 9.36
C HIS A 44 3.41 6.60 8.35
N MET A 45 3.19 6.85 7.05
CA MET A 45 3.46 5.85 6.01
C MET A 45 4.93 5.41 5.96
N LYS A 46 5.89 6.27 6.34
CA LYS A 46 7.32 5.93 6.40
C LYS A 46 7.68 5.02 7.58
N GLU A 47 6.81 4.90 8.58
CA GLU A 47 7.02 4.02 9.72
C GLU A 47 6.74 2.56 9.38
N LEU A 48 5.91 2.30 8.35
CA LEU A 48 5.60 0.96 7.86
C LEU A 48 6.85 0.30 7.25
N LYS A 49 7.26 -0.84 7.82
CA LYS A 49 8.47 -1.58 7.46
C LYS A 49 8.19 -3.07 7.45
N ASP A 50 9.11 -3.83 6.86
CA ASP A 50 9.10 -5.29 6.83
C ASP A 50 7.85 -5.90 6.17
N VAL A 51 7.23 -5.17 5.24
CA VAL A 51 6.08 -5.65 4.48
C VAL A 51 6.54 -6.70 3.46
N VAL A 52 5.69 -7.69 3.22
CA VAL A 52 5.88 -8.73 2.21
C VAL A 52 4.84 -8.54 1.11
N VAL A 53 5.26 -8.64 -0.15
CA VAL A 53 4.36 -8.64 -1.30
C VAL A 53 4.54 -9.92 -2.11
N SER A 54 3.43 -10.48 -2.59
CA SER A 54 3.43 -11.61 -3.54
C SER A 54 2.67 -11.21 -4.79
N SER A 55 3.22 -11.54 -5.96
CA SER A 55 2.57 -11.36 -7.26
C SER A 55 2.21 -12.73 -7.85
N ASP A 56 1.04 -12.84 -8.46
CA ASP A 56 0.56 -14.06 -9.14
C ASP A 56 1.25 -14.30 -10.49
N ALA A 57 1.84 -13.24 -11.06
CA ALA A 57 2.65 -13.21 -12.26
C ALA A 57 3.98 -12.47 -12.05
N PHE A 58 4.87 -12.59 -13.02
CA PHE A 58 6.16 -11.90 -13.00
C PHE A 58 5.99 -10.37 -13.02
N PHE A 59 6.97 -9.63 -12.48
CA PHE A 59 7.02 -8.18 -12.64
C PHE A 59 7.61 -7.80 -14.01
N PRO A 60 6.88 -7.04 -14.84
CA PRO A 60 7.36 -6.71 -16.17
C PRO A 60 8.46 -5.64 -16.13
N PHE A 61 8.43 -4.74 -15.14
CA PHE A 61 9.33 -3.58 -15.03
C PHE A 61 9.66 -3.25 -13.56
N THR A 62 10.71 -2.44 -13.37
CA THR A 62 11.23 -2.04 -12.05
C THR A 62 10.33 -1.09 -11.26
N ASP A 63 9.35 -0.46 -11.92
CA ASP A 63 8.36 0.43 -11.32
C ASP A 63 7.58 -0.25 -10.17
N ASN A 64 7.26 -1.53 -10.31
CA ASN A 64 6.62 -2.34 -9.28
C ASN A 64 7.46 -2.40 -8.00
N VAL A 65 8.78 -2.56 -8.12
CA VAL A 65 9.71 -2.59 -6.99
C VAL A 65 9.78 -1.23 -6.32
N HIS A 66 9.92 -0.16 -7.11
CA HIS A 66 9.96 1.20 -6.58
C HIS A 66 8.66 1.58 -5.87
N ARG A 67 7.51 1.17 -6.40
CA ARG A 67 6.21 1.40 -5.76
C ARG A 67 6.04 0.56 -4.50
N ALA A 68 6.49 -0.70 -4.50
CA ALA A 68 6.47 -1.57 -3.32
C ALA A 68 7.32 -0.98 -2.18
N LYS A 69 8.49 -0.43 -2.49
CA LYS A 69 9.36 0.25 -1.51
C LYS A 69 8.65 1.40 -0.78
N GLN A 70 7.82 2.17 -1.49
CA GLN A 70 7.04 3.26 -0.89
C GLN A 70 6.01 2.78 0.15
N SER A 71 5.72 1.48 0.19
CA SER A 71 4.82 0.84 1.15
C SER A 71 5.57 -0.05 2.16
N GLY A 72 6.87 0.20 2.39
CA GLY A 72 7.61 -0.49 3.44
C GLY A 72 8.01 -1.92 3.11
N VAL A 73 7.91 -2.34 1.84
CA VAL A 73 8.21 -3.70 1.44
C VAL A 73 9.70 -4.01 1.62
N LYS A 74 9.97 -5.17 2.20
CA LYS A 74 11.31 -5.76 2.39
C LYS A 74 11.46 -7.08 1.64
N TYR A 75 10.37 -7.80 1.39
CA TYR A 75 10.38 -9.12 0.76
C TYR A 75 9.37 -9.20 -0.38
N ILE A 76 9.80 -9.74 -1.51
CA ILE A 76 9.00 -9.95 -2.72
C ILE A 76 8.99 -11.44 -3.07
N ALA A 77 7.84 -11.99 -3.40
CA ALA A 77 7.70 -13.29 -4.05
C ALA A 77 6.95 -13.13 -5.38
N ALA A 78 7.53 -13.60 -6.49
CA ALA A 78 6.89 -13.54 -7.79
C ALA A 78 7.42 -14.65 -8.71
N PRO A 79 6.63 -15.13 -9.69
CA PRO A 79 7.16 -15.94 -10.77
C PRO A 79 8.27 -15.20 -11.51
N SER A 80 9.32 -15.91 -11.94
CA SER A 80 10.25 -15.38 -12.95
C SER A 80 9.66 -15.51 -14.36
N GLY A 81 10.36 -14.93 -15.34
CA GLY A 81 10.03 -15.04 -16.76
C GLY A 81 9.80 -13.70 -17.47
N SER A 82 10.12 -12.57 -16.83
CA SER A 82 10.23 -11.29 -17.54
C SER A 82 11.52 -11.26 -18.36
N ILE A 83 11.51 -10.55 -19.49
CA ILE A 83 12.75 -10.19 -20.19
C ILE A 83 13.63 -9.27 -19.31
N GLN A 84 13.01 -8.57 -18.34
CA GLN A 84 13.68 -7.61 -17.47
C GLN A 84 13.90 -8.11 -16.03
N ASP A 85 13.87 -9.43 -15.79
CA ASP A 85 14.06 -9.99 -14.44
C ASP A 85 15.36 -9.48 -13.77
N ASP A 86 16.46 -9.39 -14.53
CA ASP A 86 17.74 -8.85 -14.02
C ASP A 86 17.62 -7.41 -13.54
N LEU A 87 16.86 -6.57 -14.24
CA LEU A 87 16.62 -5.17 -13.84
C LEU A 87 15.73 -5.10 -12.60
N VAL A 88 14.73 -5.98 -12.49
CA VAL A 88 13.84 -6.08 -11.33
C VAL A 88 14.64 -6.50 -10.09
N ILE A 89 15.53 -7.50 -10.22
CA ILE A 89 16.42 -7.95 -9.14
C ILE A 89 17.36 -6.80 -8.74
N ALA A 90 18.02 -6.17 -9.71
CA ALA A 90 18.92 -5.04 -9.42
C ALA A 90 18.19 -3.86 -8.73
N ALA A 91 16.95 -3.58 -9.12
CA ALA A 91 16.14 -2.57 -8.45
C ALA A 91 15.82 -2.99 -7.00
N ALA A 92 15.51 -4.26 -6.74
CA ALA A 92 15.23 -4.75 -5.39
C ALA A 92 16.48 -4.70 -4.50
N ASP A 93 17.62 -5.13 -5.02
CA ASP A 93 18.92 -5.05 -4.34
C ASP A 93 19.26 -3.60 -3.97
N SER A 94 18.98 -2.64 -4.87
CA SER A 94 19.21 -1.21 -4.60
C SER A 94 18.39 -0.65 -3.43
N HIS A 95 17.31 -1.34 -3.04
CA HIS A 95 16.43 -0.99 -1.92
C HIS A 95 16.63 -1.88 -0.69
N ASP A 96 17.67 -2.72 -0.70
CA ASP A 96 17.94 -3.79 0.28
C ASP A 96 16.75 -4.77 0.41
N MET A 97 16.03 -5.06 -0.68
CA MET A 97 14.89 -5.96 -0.67
C MET A 97 15.31 -7.38 -1.08
N VAL A 98 14.63 -8.40 -0.56
CA VAL A 98 14.84 -9.79 -0.95
C VAL A 98 13.79 -10.19 -1.96
N VAL A 99 14.20 -10.76 -3.10
CA VAL A 99 13.30 -11.31 -4.12
C VAL A 99 13.41 -12.84 -4.14
N ALA A 100 12.27 -13.52 -3.98
CA ALA A 100 12.13 -14.95 -4.13
C ALA A 100 11.41 -15.26 -5.46
N HIS A 101 12.18 -15.64 -6.48
CA HIS A 101 11.60 -16.07 -7.76
C HIS A 101 11.07 -17.49 -7.68
N THR A 102 9.85 -17.68 -8.20
CA THR A 102 9.18 -18.98 -8.29
C THR A 102 8.95 -19.39 -9.75
N THR A 103 8.57 -20.64 -9.97
CA THR A 103 8.16 -21.15 -11.29
C THR A 103 6.65 -21.38 -11.38
N LEU A 104 5.85 -20.79 -10.48
CA LEU A 104 4.41 -21.06 -10.34
C LEU A 104 3.60 -19.78 -10.53
N ARG A 105 2.88 -19.66 -11.66
CA ARG A 105 1.87 -18.61 -11.84
C ARG A 105 0.55 -18.99 -11.17
N LEU A 106 -0.11 -18.01 -10.56
CA LEU A 106 -1.33 -18.20 -9.74
C LEU A 106 -2.55 -17.49 -10.34
N PHE A 107 -2.71 -17.55 -11.67
CA PHE A 107 -3.89 -16.98 -12.31
C PHE A 107 -5.17 -17.67 -11.85
N HIS A 108 -6.20 -16.86 -11.58
CA HIS A 108 -7.55 -17.30 -11.26
C HIS A 108 -8.54 -16.45 -12.07
N HIS A 109 -9.48 -17.11 -12.74
CA HIS A 109 -10.45 -16.49 -13.67
C HIS A 109 -11.87 -16.61 -13.14
#